data_AF-A0A7V4UZM9-F1
#
_entry.id   AF-A0A7V4UZM9-F1
#
_cell.length_a   1.000
_cell.length_b   1.000
_cell.length_c   1.000
_cell.angle_alpha   90.00
_cell.angle_beta   90.00
_cell.angle_gamma   90.00
#
_symmetry.space_group_name_H-M   'P 1'
#
loop_
_entity.id
_entity.type
_entity.pdbx_description
1 polymer ?
#
loop_
_entity_poly.entity_id
_entity_poly.type
_entity_poly.pdbx_seq_one_letter_code
_entity_poly.pdbx_strand_id
1 'polypeptide(L)'
;MKLVLIGSSTGGPGHLMKIVKKLPSDYDACIVIAQHIGELFLPSLVQNFVSECALPILIGNNGVGLQNGAIYFVKGDSINEIAESNCKFILRVLEEKSDTYAPNINRLFMSAARIADKFDSVLAVLLTGIGDDGAVGMLELKKAGAYTIAES
;
A
#
# COMPACT_ATOMS: atom_id res chain seq x y z
N MET A 1 -2.18 -13.94 7.56
CA MET A 1 -1.47 -12.63 7.58
C MET A 1 -2.47 -11.50 7.77
N LYS A 2 -2.12 -10.46 8.56
CA LYS A 2 -2.88 -9.20 8.62
C LYS A 2 -2.31 -8.20 7.62
N LEU A 3 -3.16 -7.61 6.77
CA LEU A 3 -2.76 -6.69 5.72
C LEU A 3 -3.31 -5.29 5.98
N VAL A 4 -2.45 -4.27 5.90
CA VAL A 4 -2.82 -2.86 5.90
C VAL A 4 -2.46 -2.27 4.54
N LEU A 5 -3.45 -1.68 3.87
CA LEU A 5 -3.30 -0.99 2.59
C LEU A 5 -3.50 0.50 2.83
N ILE A 6 -2.57 1.34 2.39
CA ILE A 6 -2.67 2.79 2.53
C ILE A 6 -2.53 3.44 1.15
N GLY A 7 -3.55 4.20 0.75
CA GLY A 7 -3.55 5.02 -0.47
C GLY A 7 -3.46 6.50 -0.11
N SER A 8 -2.65 7.27 -0.84
CA SER A 8 -2.47 8.71 -0.59
C SER A 8 -1.90 9.46 -1.79
N SER A 9 -2.07 10.78 -1.82
CA SER A 9 -1.53 11.64 -2.87
C SER A 9 -1.01 12.97 -2.31
N THR A 10 -1.49 14.13 -2.77
CA THR A 10 -1.07 15.45 -2.27
C THR A 10 -1.27 15.57 -0.75
N GLY A 11 -0.20 15.94 -0.03
CA GLY A 11 -0.20 16.00 1.43
C GLY A 11 0.00 14.64 2.13
N GLY A 12 0.00 13.54 1.38
CA GLY A 12 0.17 12.17 1.85
C GLY A 12 1.47 11.92 2.63
N PRO A 13 2.66 12.34 2.15
CA PRO A 13 3.92 12.06 2.82
C PRO A 13 3.97 12.51 4.29
N GLY A 14 3.40 13.68 4.59
CA GLY A 14 3.36 14.19 5.97
C GLY A 14 2.45 13.35 6.89
N HIS A 15 1.32 12.88 6.38
CA HIS A 15 0.38 12.04 7.14
C HIS A 15 0.90 10.62 7.31
N LEU A 16 1.46 10.04 6.26
CA LEU A 16 2.15 8.76 6.31
C LEU A 16 3.29 8.78 7.33
N MET A 17 4.09 9.86 7.38
CA MET A 17 5.16 10.01 8.37
C MET A 17 4.64 9.96 9.81
N LYS A 18 3.53 10.65 10.10
CA LYS A 18 2.89 10.62 11.44
C LYS A 18 2.42 9.22 11.83
N ILE A 19 1.97 8.42 10.85
CA ILE A 19 1.54 7.03 11.06
C ILE A 19 2.75 6.15 11.33
N VAL A 20 3.74 6.12 10.43
CA VAL A 20 4.86 5.17 10.52
C VAL A 20 5.74 5.40 11.75
N LYS A 21 5.89 6.65 12.21
CA LYS A 21 6.62 7.01 13.43
C LYS A 21 6.03 6.40 14.70
N LYS A 22 4.75 6.08 14.70
CA LYS A 22 4.01 5.56 15.87
C LYS A 22 3.90 4.04 15.85
N LEU A 23 4.36 3.37 14.80
CA LEU A 23 4.31 1.92 14.73
C LEU A 23 5.41 1.32 15.61
N PRO A 24 5.07 0.40 16.53
CA PRO A 24 6.07 -0.27 17.35
C PRO A 24 6.87 -1.29 16.52
N SER A 25 8.04 -1.68 17.01
CA SER A 25 8.92 -2.65 16.33
C SER A 25 8.32 -4.05 16.20
N ASP A 26 7.35 -4.41 17.02
CA ASP A 26 6.66 -5.70 17.06
C ASP A 26 5.27 -5.66 16.39
N TYR A 27 5.02 -4.66 15.55
CA TYR A 27 3.74 -4.52 14.86
C TYR A 27 3.45 -5.71 13.92
N ASP A 28 2.48 -6.54 14.31
CA ASP A 28 2.13 -7.80 13.65
C ASP A 28 1.15 -7.62 12.46
N ALA A 29 1.54 -6.81 11.48
CA ALA A 29 0.86 -6.73 10.19
C ALA A 29 1.82 -6.33 9.07
N CYS A 30 1.48 -6.72 7.84
CA CYS A 30 2.15 -6.24 6.63
C CYS A 30 1.49 -4.94 6.17
N ILE A 31 2.28 -3.89 5.93
CA ILE A 31 1.78 -2.60 5.44
C ILE A 31 2.23 -2.40 4.01
N VAL A 32 1.30 -2.09 3.11
CA VAL A 32 1.60 -1.73 1.72
C VAL A 32 1.04 -0.34 1.42
N ILE A 33 1.90 0.55 0.93
CA ILE A 33 1.61 1.97 0.74
C ILE A 33 1.71 2.32 -0.74
N ALA A 34 0.60 2.80 -1.29
CA ALA A 34 0.54 3.50 -2.56
C ALA A 34 0.47 5.01 -2.30
N GLN A 35 1.58 5.68 -2.57
CA GLN A 35 1.66 7.13 -2.62
C GLN A 35 1.74 7.54 -4.08
N HIS A 36 0.89 8.46 -4.54
CA HIS A 36 1.09 9.10 -5.84
C HIS A 36 2.39 9.90 -5.82
N ILE A 37 3.43 9.33 -6.41
CA ILE A 37 4.77 9.89 -6.54
C ILE A 37 5.46 9.22 -7.73
N GLY A 38 6.20 9.98 -8.53
CA GLY A 38 6.99 9.42 -9.62
C GLY A 38 8.12 8.55 -9.09
N GLU A 39 8.50 7.52 -9.85
CA GLU A 39 9.50 6.51 -9.42
C GLU A 39 10.85 7.16 -9.06
N LEU A 40 11.21 8.25 -9.73
CA LEU A 40 12.44 9.00 -9.48
C LEU A 40 12.52 9.58 -8.06
N PHE A 41 11.39 9.94 -7.44
CA PHE A 41 11.34 10.58 -6.12
C PHE A 41 11.08 9.60 -4.97
N LEU A 42 10.65 8.38 -5.29
CA LEU A 42 10.28 7.37 -4.30
C LEU A 42 11.45 6.98 -3.37
N PRO A 43 12.69 6.76 -3.85
CA PRO A 43 13.82 6.43 -2.97
C PRO A 43 14.11 7.50 -1.91
N SER A 44 14.07 8.77 -2.30
CA SER A 44 14.28 9.89 -1.37
C SER A 44 13.17 9.97 -0.32
N LEU A 45 11.92 9.72 -0.71
CA LEU A 45 10.80 9.65 0.23
C LEU A 45 11.01 8.51 1.23
N VAL A 46 11.28 7.30 0.75
CA VAL A 46 11.45 6.10 1.61
C VAL A 46 12.64 6.28 2.57
N GLN A 47 13.74 6.85 2.12
CA GLN A 47 14.92 7.09 2.97
C GLN A 47 14.58 7.97 4.18
N ASN A 48 13.73 8.99 4.02
CA ASN A 48 13.28 9.84 5.12
C ASN A 48 12.41 9.09 6.13
N PHE A 49 11.71 8.03 5.70
CA PHE A 49 10.85 7.22 6.56
C PHE A 49 11.65 6.17 7.32
N VAL A 50 12.65 5.57 6.69
CA VAL A 50 13.53 4.57 7.30
C VAL A 50 14.22 5.13 8.56
N SER A 51 14.62 6.40 8.56
CA SER A 51 15.25 7.02 9.74
C SER A 51 14.30 7.26 10.92
N GLU A 52 13.01 7.11 10.71
CA GLU A 52 11.96 7.54 11.65
C GLU A 52 11.00 6.41 12.06
N CYS A 53 11.15 5.20 11.49
CA CYS A 53 10.29 4.06 11.73
C CYS A 53 11.05 2.89 12.34
N ALA A 54 10.45 2.22 13.30
CA ALA A 54 11.03 1.03 13.93
C ALA A 54 10.93 -0.23 13.05
N LEU A 55 10.04 -0.23 12.05
CA LEU A 55 9.85 -1.34 11.13
C LEU A 55 10.74 -1.19 9.89
N PRO A 56 11.19 -2.29 9.27
CA PRO A 56 11.83 -2.26 7.96
C PRO A 56 10.87 -1.67 6.91
N ILE A 57 11.37 -0.70 6.15
CA ILE A 57 10.66 -0.08 5.03
C ILE A 57 11.42 -0.38 3.74
N LEU A 58 10.70 -0.92 2.75
CA LEU A 58 11.27 -1.30 1.46
C LEU A 58 10.45 -0.72 0.30
N ILE A 59 11.11 -0.50 -0.83
CA ILE A 59 10.42 -0.33 -2.11
C ILE A 59 10.13 -1.71 -2.67
N GLY A 60 8.87 -2.00 -2.95
CA GLY A 60 8.40 -3.28 -3.40
C GLY A 60 8.79 -3.56 -4.85
N ASN A 61 9.62 -4.57 -5.07
CA ASN A 61 9.93 -5.07 -6.41
C ASN A 61 8.95 -6.16 -6.83
N ASN A 62 8.85 -6.40 -8.14
CA ASN A 62 8.01 -7.48 -8.66
C ASN A 62 8.39 -8.83 -8.04
N GLY A 63 7.39 -9.54 -7.53
CA GLY A 63 7.55 -10.86 -6.91
C GLY A 63 8.08 -10.84 -5.48
N VAL A 64 8.27 -9.66 -4.86
CA VAL A 64 8.70 -9.60 -3.46
C VAL A 64 7.63 -10.23 -2.57
N GLY A 65 8.06 -11.12 -1.67
CA GLY A 65 7.20 -11.70 -0.65
C GLY A 65 6.83 -10.66 0.39
N LEU A 66 5.53 -10.55 0.67
CA LEU A 66 4.99 -9.71 1.72
C LEU A 66 5.11 -10.44 3.06
N GLN A 67 5.54 -9.73 4.10
CA GLN A 67 5.71 -10.29 5.45
C GLN A 67 5.15 -9.34 6.52
N ASN A 68 4.71 -9.91 7.64
CA ASN A 68 4.31 -9.12 8.81
C ASN A 68 5.53 -8.37 9.37
N GLY A 69 5.28 -7.21 9.99
CA GLY A 69 6.36 -6.39 10.57
C GLY A 69 7.20 -5.68 9.52
N ALA A 70 6.67 -5.45 8.32
CA ALA A 70 7.35 -4.72 7.26
C ALA A 70 6.40 -3.76 6.54
N ILE A 71 6.97 -2.67 6.02
CA ILE A 71 6.29 -1.67 5.21
C ILE A 71 6.84 -1.71 3.79
N TYR A 72 5.96 -1.81 2.81
CA TYR A 72 6.30 -1.83 1.40
C TYR A 72 5.69 -0.62 0.70
N PHE A 73 6.53 0.28 0.20
CA PHE A 73 6.10 1.28 -0.76
C PHE A 73 6.02 0.63 -2.14
N VAL A 74 4.88 0.74 -2.80
CA VAL A 74 4.73 0.28 -4.18
C VAL A 74 5.52 1.18 -5.13
N LYS A 75 5.91 0.67 -6.29
CA LYS A 75 6.64 1.46 -7.28
C LYS A 75 5.78 2.57 -7.87
N GLY A 76 6.40 3.71 -8.14
CA GLY A 76 5.82 4.77 -8.97
C GLY A 76 5.70 4.32 -10.41
N ASP A 77 4.95 5.10 -11.21
CA ASP A 77 4.89 4.95 -12.67
C ASP A 77 4.55 3.53 -13.18
N SER A 78 3.87 2.73 -12.35
CA SER A 78 3.57 1.31 -12.59
C SER A 78 2.26 0.87 -11.92
N ILE A 79 1.66 -0.21 -12.42
CA ILE A 79 0.52 -0.86 -11.76
C ILE A 79 1.06 -1.84 -10.73
N ASN A 80 0.53 -1.75 -9.51
CA ASN A 80 0.96 -2.58 -8.40
C ASN A 80 -0.25 -3.34 -7.84
N GLU A 81 -0.10 -4.65 -7.67
CA GLU A 81 -1.17 -5.55 -7.24
C GLU A 81 -0.71 -6.46 -6.11
N ILE A 82 -1.60 -6.76 -5.17
CA ILE A 82 -1.40 -7.87 -4.24
C ILE A 82 -1.81 -9.16 -4.93
N ALA A 83 -0.93 -10.14 -4.95
CA ALA A 83 -1.19 -11.45 -5.54
C ALA A 83 -0.75 -12.58 -4.62
N GLU A 84 -1.21 -13.78 -4.91
CA GLU A 84 -0.70 -15.02 -4.32
C GLU A 84 0.13 -15.78 -5.35
N SER A 85 1.31 -16.25 -4.94
CA SER A 85 2.18 -17.12 -5.73
C SER A 85 2.86 -18.13 -4.81
N ASN A 86 2.80 -19.42 -5.16
CA ASN A 86 3.38 -20.51 -4.35
C ASN A 86 2.99 -20.45 -2.87
N CYS A 87 1.69 -20.25 -2.60
CA CYS A 87 1.10 -20.11 -1.25
C CYS A 87 1.69 -18.95 -0.43
N LYS A 88 2.25 -17.93 -1.08
CA LYS A 88 2.76 -16.71 -0.44
C LYS A 88 2.11 -15.49 -1.07
N PHE A 89 1.82 -14.49 -0.24
CA PHE A 89 1.43 -13.17 -0.74
C PHE A 89 2.66 -12.43 -1.28
N ILE A 90 2.51 -11.85 -2.46
CA ILE A 90 3.56 -11.11 -3.14
C ILE A 90 3.03 -9.77 -3.65
N LEU A 91 3.94 -8.81 -3.82
CA LEU A 91 3.66 -7.64 -4.66
C LEU A 91 3.94 -8.00 -6.12
N ARG A 92 2.94 -7.87 -6.98
CA ARG A 92 3.08 -7.97 -8.43
C ARG A 92 3.17 -6.57 -9.00
N VAL A 93 4.20 -6.30 -9.79
CA VAL A 93 4.39 -5.02 -10.48
C VAL A 93 4.28 -5.25 -11.97
N LEU A 94 3.40 -4.49 -12.63
CA LEU A 94 3.22 -4.48 -14.07
C LEU A 94 3.71 -3.13 -14.59
N GLU A 95 4.71 -3.15 -15.49
CA GLU A 95 5.30 -1.96 -16.10
C GLU A 95 4.41 -1.39 -17.23
N GLU A 96 3.13 -1.23 -16.94
CA GLU A 96 2.15 -0.63 -17.83
C GLU A 96 2.00 0.86 -17.50
N LYS A 97 2.36 1.72 -18.45
CA LYS A 97 2.31 3.19 -18.30
C LYS A 97 0.94 3.81 -18.63
N SER A 98 -0.05 3.00 -18.99
CA SER A 98 -1.30 3.48 -19.63
C SER A 98 -2.49 3.61 -18.70
N ASP A 99 -2.30 3.56 -17.39
CA ASP A 99 -3.40 3.76 -16.43
C ASP A 99 -3.58 5.26 -16.12
N THR A 100 -4.77 5.61 -15.61
CA THR A 100 -5.13 7.00 -15.28
C THR A 100 -4.29 7.54 -14.13
N TYR A 101 -3.87 6.65 -13.21
CA TYR A 101 -3.00 6.95 -12.09
C TYR A 101 -1.82 5.97 -12.09
N ALA A 102 -0.63 6.43 -11.67
CA ALA A 102 0.56 5.59 -11.57
C ALA A 102 1.42 6.04 -10.37
N PRO A 103 1.44 5.29 -9.25
CA PRO A 103 0.73 4.04 -9.02
C PRO A 103 -0.78 4.24 -8.92
N ASN A 104 -1.56 3.21 -9.28
CA ASN A 104 -3.01 3.21 -9.17
C ASN A 104 -3.48 2.53 -7.86
N ILE A 105 -4.07 3.32 -6.96
CA ILE A 105 -4.56 2.87 -5.65
C ILE A 105 -5.76 1.94 -5.82
N ASN A 106 -6.69 2.23 -6.74
CA ASN A 106 -7.80 1.34 -7.03
C ASN A 106 -7.32 -0.06 -7.44
N ARG A 107 -6.30 -0.17 -8.30
CA ARG A 107 -5.73 -1.47 -8.73
C ARG A 107 -5.13 -2.23 -7.55
N LEU A 108 -4.35 -1.55 -6.70
CA LEU A 108 -3.79 -2.15 -5.50
C LEU A 108 -4.90 -2.67 -4.56
N PHE A 109 -5.92 -1.86 -4.31
CA PHE A 109 -7.00 -2.21 -3.39
C PHE A 109 -7.91 -3.31 -3.96
N MET A 110 -8.29 -3.22 -5.23
CA MET A 110 -9.12 -4.22 -5.89
C MET A 110 -8.43 -5.58 -6.00
N SER A 111 -7.12 -5.61 -6.27
CA SER A 111 -6.37 -6.88 -6.30
C SER A 111 -6.35 -7.55 -4.93
N ALA A 112 -6.16 -6.79 -3.86
CA ALA A 112 -6.28 -7.31 -2.50
C ALA A 112 -7.70 -7.77 -2.16
N ALA A 113 -8.74 -7.05 -2.59
CA ALA A 113 -10.13 -7.43 -2.37
C ALA A 113 -10.48 -8.80 -2.97
N ARG A 114 -9.92 -9.15 -4.14
CA ARG A 114 -10.14 -10.44 -4.82
C ARG A 114 -9.63 -11.65 -4.05
N ILE A 115 -8.69 -11.46 -3.12
CA ILE A 115 -8.09 -12.51 -2.30
C ILE A 115 -8.20 -12.18 -0.80
N ALA A 116 -9.16 -11.33 -0.43
CA ALA A 116 -9.36 -10.84 0.93
C ALA A 116 -9.62 -11.99 1.93
N ASP A 117 -10.32 -13.04 1.48
CA ASP A 117 -10.67 -14.24 2.24
C ASP A 117 -9.46 -15.08 2.67
N LYS A 118 -8.29 -14.83 2.07
CA LYS A 118 -7.03 -15.52 2.40
C LYS A 118 -6.23 -14.79 3.49
N PHE A 119 -6.58 -13.56 3.82
CA PHE A 119 -5.96 -12.80 4.91
C PHE A 119 -6.72 -13.04 6.22
N ASP A 120 -6.02 -12.92 7.34
CA ASP A 120 -6.67 -13.00 8.66
C ASP A 120 -7.54 -11.75 8.89
N SER A 121 -7.07 -10.62 8.35
CA SER A 121 -7.81 -9.36 8.31
C SER A 121 -7.18 -8.41 7.28
N VAL A 122 -8.01 -7.53 6.72
CA VAL A 122 -7.57 -6.45 5.83
C VAL A 122 -8.09 -5.12 6.37
N LEU A 123 -7.19 -4.15 6.48
CA LEU A 123 -7.49 -2.74 6.77
C LEU A 123 -7.08 -1.89 5.58
N ALA A 124 -8.02 -1.13 5.03
CA ALA A 124 -7.79 -0.13 3.99
C ALA A 124 -7.85 1.27 4.59
N VAL A 125 -6.85 2.10 4.30
CA VAL A 125 -6.80 3.50 4.71
C VAL A 125 -6.62 4.36 3.46
N LEU A 126 -7.50 5.35 3.28
CA LEU A 126 -7.39 6.32 2.20
C LEU A 126 -7.15 7.69 2.84
N LEU A 127 -5.98 8.26 2.56
CA LEU A 127 -5.55 9.56 3.07
C LEU A 127 -5.79 10.66 2.04
N THR A 128 -5.44 11.88 2.42
CA THR A 128 -5.49 13.09 1.59
C THR A 128 -4.98 12.87 0.17
N GLY A 129 -5.71 13.43 -0.79
CA GLY A 129 -5.40 13.38 -2.21
C GLY A 129 -6.38 14.17 -3.05
N ILE A 130 -6.04 14.36 -4.32
CA ILE A 130 -6.90 14.97 -5.33
C ILE A 130 -7.36 13.86 -6.29
N GLY A 131 -8.64 13.88 -6.64
CA GLY A 131 -9.24 12.88 -7.52
C GLY A 131 -10.01 11.81 -6.74
N ASP A 132 -10.29 10.72 -7.42
CA ASP A 132 -11.14 9.61 -6.95
C ASP A 132 -10.38 8.29 -6.80
N ASP A 133 -9.05 8.30 -6.96
CA ASP A 133 -8.26 7.08 -6.88
C ASP A 133 -8.34 6.46 -5.48
N GLY A 134 -8.52 5.13 -5.45
CA GLY A 134 -8.75 4.36 -4.24
C GLY A 134 -10.21 4.29 -3.78
N ALA A 135 -11.12 5.15 -4.25
CA ALA A 135 -12.52 5.14 -3.80
C ALA A 135 -13.26 3.85 -4.18
N VAL A 136 -13.15 3.43 -5.44
CA VAL A 136 -13.77 2.18 -5.93
C VAL A 136 -13.12 0.97 -5.29
N GLY A 137 -11.79 0.95 -5.20
CA GLY A 137 -11.04 -0.13 -4.56
C GLY A 137 -11.36 -0.26 -3.06
N MET A 138 -11.57 0.86 -2.37
CA MET A 138 -11.99 0.85 -0.97
C MET A 138 -13.41 0.30 -0.81
N LEU A 139 -14.32 0.61 -1.74
CA LEU A 139 -15.66 0.00 -1.76
C LEU A 139 -15.58 -1.51 -1.97
N GLU A 140 -14.74 -2.00 -2.89
CA GLU A 140 -14.57 -3.43 -3.12
C GLU A 140 -13.96 -4.14 -1.91
N LEU A 141 -12.97 -3.52 -1.25
CA LEU A 141 -12.44 -4.02 0.02
C LEU A 141 -13.52 -4.09 1.11
N LYS A 142 -14.36 -3.05 1.22
CA LYS A 142 -15.48 -3.04 2.17
C LYS A 142 -16.47 -4.18 1.90
N LYS A 143 -16.84 -4.41 0.64
CA LYS A 143 -17.71 -5.52 0.23
C LYS A 143 -17.08 -6.88 0.54
N ALA A 144 -15.76 -6.99 0.43
CA ALA A 144 -15.00 -8.19 0.76
C ALA A 144 -14.77 -8.39 2.28
N GLY A 145 -15.36 -7.54 3.14
CA GLY A 145 -15.29 -7.66 4.60
C GLY A 145 -14.12 -6.94 5.26
N ALA A 146 -13.35 -6.14 4.52
CA ALA A 146 -12.27 -5.34 5.08
C ALA A 146 -12.78 -4.18 5.94
N TYR A 147 -11.97 -3.76 6.90
CA TYR A 147 -12.13 -2.48 7.57
C TYR A 147 -11.63 -1.36 6.67
N THR A 148 -12.33 -0.22 6.66
CA THR A 148 -12.01 0.92 5.79
C THR A 148 -12.02 2.21 6.60
N ILE A 149 -10.98 3.03 6.47
CA ILE A 149 -10.83 4.32 7.14
C ILE A 149 -10.50 5.37 6.07
N ALA A 150 -11.19 6.51 6.10
CA ALA A 150 -10.86 7.69 5.30
C ALA A 150 -10.40 8.83 6.21
N GLU A 151 -9.38 9.56 5.80
CA GLU A 151 -8.96 10.80 6.47
C GLU A 151 -10.06 11.87 6.37
N SER A 152 -10.24 12.64 7.45
CA SER A 152 -11.25 13.70 7.60
C SER A 152 -10.77 15.05 7.10
#